data_AF-A0A919MIV9-F1
#
_entry.id   AF-A0A919MIV9-F1
#
_cell.length_a   1.000
_cell.length_b   1.000
_cell.length_c   1.000
_cell.angle_alpha   90.00
_cell.angle_beta   90.00
_cell.angle_gamma   90.00
#
_symmetry.space_group_name_H-M   'P 1'
#
loop_
_entity.id
_entity.type
_entity.pdbx_description
1 polymer ?
#
loop_
_entity_poly.entity_id
_entity_poly.type
_entity_poly.pdbx_seq_one_letter_code
_entity_poly.pdbx_strand_id
1 'polypeptide(L)'
;MTTILDRVVRWCLDPDGDLYGDERERFRWYEGMTTAASLQALLLPWAAAVMVLPLGKASVLPLAVMLAAAWAPQMLATLYVGRRQVDTTPRTWSAKRILLFVLNVVPYALFVVGALYVSRPGDSSWQGAAFGSAFGALLGVAATVVKGRRRARREALAGDED
;
A
#
# COMPACT_ATOMS: atom_id res chain seq x y z
N MET A 1 21.98 -13.76 -11.13
CA MET A 1 21.36 -14.96 -10.54
C MET A 1 19.86 -14.67 -10.42
N THR A 2 18.98 -15.43 -11.07
CA THR A 2 17.52 -15.21 -11.04
C THR A 2 16.94 -15.68 -9.70
N THR A 3 16.17 -14.81 -9.04
CA THR A 3 15.52 -15.13 -7.76
C THR A 3 14.19 -15.88 -7.97
N ILE A 4 13.66 -16.51 -6.90
CA ILE A 4 12.32 -17.13 -6.93
C ILE A 4 11.26 -16.09 -7.32
N LEU A 5 11.38 -14.88 -6.79
CA LEU A 5 10.48 -13.78 -7.10
C LEU A 5 10.52 -13.39 -8.59
N ASP A 6 11.70 -13.42 -9.22
CA ASP A 6 11.84 -13.16 -10.66
C ASP A 6 11.13 -14.22 -11.51
N ARG A 7 11.16 -15.49 -11.08
CA ARG A 7 10.45 -16.57 -11.76
C ARG A 7 8.94 -16.42 -11.63
N VAL A 8 8.45 -16.10 -10.43
CA VAL A 8 7.02 -15.84 -10.20
C VAL A 8 6.55 -14.65 -11.03
N VAL A 9 7.30 -13.55 -11.06
CA VAL A 9 6.93 -12.39 -11.86
C VAL A 9 6.93 -12.70 -13.36
N ARG A 10 7.93 -13.42 -13.88
CA ARG A 10 7.92 -13.88 -15.28
C ARG A 10 6.72 -14.77 -15.60
N TRP A 11 6.38 -15.69 -14.70
CA TRP A 11 5.22 -16.55 -14.87
C TRP A 11 3.89 -15.78 -14.86
N CYS A 12 3.74 -14.81 -13.94
CA CYS A 12 2.50 -14.02 -13.85
C CYS A 12 2.36 -12.98 -14.96
N LEU A 13 3.46 -12.40 -15.43
CA LEU A 13 3.44 -11.34 -16.45
C LEU A 13 3.59 -11.87 -17.86
N ASP A 14 3.95 -13.13 -18.04
CA ASP A 14 4.13 -13.79 -19.33
C ASP A 14 4.78 -12.91 -20.41
N PRO A 15 5.95 -12.30 -20.15
CA PRO A 15 6.51 -11.26 -21.00
C PRO A 15 6.92 -11.77 -22.39
N ASP A 16 7.13 -13.08 -22.51
CA ASP A 16 7.55 -13.78 -23.73
C ASP A 16 6.42 -14.63 -24.35
N GLY A 17 5.19 -14.57 -23.80
CA GLY A 17 4.06 -15.37 -24.25
C GLY A 17 2.98 -14.56 -24.97
N ASP A 18 1.94 -15.25 -25.45
CA ASP A 18 0.89 -14.69 -26.32
C ASP A 18 -0.17 -13.87 -25.56
N LEU A 19 0.03 -13.63 -24.26
CA LEU A 19 -0.93 -12.91 -23.41
C LEU A 19 -1.17 -11.46 -23.89
N TYR A 20 -0.18 -10.86 -24.55
CA TYR A 20 -0.25 -9.51 -25.12
C TYR A 20 0.09 -9.58 -26.61
N GLY A 21 -0.75 -9.00 -27.48
CA GLY A 21 -0.48 -8.96 -28.91
C GLY A 21 0.65 -7.99 -29.27
N ASP A 22 0.70 -6.84 -28.59
CA ASP A 22 1.79 -5.88 -28.71
C ASP A 22 2.11 -5.15 -27.38
N GLU A 23 3.15 -4.32 -27.41
CA GLU A 23 3.57 -3.50 -26.26
C GLU A 23 2.50 -2.50 -25.80
N ARG A 24 1.65 -2.03 -26.72
CA ARG A 24 0.59 -1.05 -26.43
C ARG A 24 -0.56 -1.72 -25.68
N GLU A 25 -0.94 -2.93 -26.08
CA GLU A 25 -1.91 -3.78 -25.41
C GLU A 25 -1.42 -4.17 -24.02
N ARG A 26 -0.15 -4.56 -23.90
CA ARG A 26 0.49 -4.83 -22.60
C ARG A 26 0.40 -3.63 -21.66
N PHE A 27 0.68 -2.42 -22.17
CA PHE A 27 0.57 -1.20 -21.37
C PHE A 27 -0.87 -0.93 -20.91
N ARG A 28 -1.86 -1.07 -21.80
CA ARG A 28 -3.28 -0.89 -21.47
C ARG A 28 -3.77 -1.92 -20.45
N TRP A 29 -3.32 -3.17 -20.57
CA TRP A 29 -3.61 -4.21 -19.60
C TRP A 29 -3.06 -3.84 -18.22
N TYR A 30 -1.80 -3.39 -18.14
CA TYR A 30 -1.21 -2.95 -16.88
C TYR A 30 -1.89 -1.72 -16.29
N GLU A 31 -2.34 -0.78 -17.13
CA GLU A 31 -3.14 0.36 -16.69
C GLU A 31 -4.46 -0.10 -16.05
N GLY A 32 -5.17 -1.02 -16.70
CA GLY A 32 -6.41 -1.61 -16.20
C GLY A 32 -6.21 -2.38 -14.89
N MET A 33 -5.21 -3.27 -14.84
CA MET A 33 -4.89 -4.06 -13.65
C MET A 33 -4.42 -3.19 -12.48
N THR A 34 -3.63 -2.15 -12.74
CA THR A 34 -3.21 -1.20 -11.69
C THR A 34 -4.41 -0.43 -11.15
N THR A 35 -5.35 -0.06 -12.00
CA THR A 35 -6.61 0.59 -11.58
C THR A 35 -7.43 -0.34 -10.71
N ALA A 36 -7.65 -1.58 -11.13
CA ALA A 36 -8.38 -2.58 -10.36
C ALA A 36 -7.72 -2.87 -9.00
N ALA A 37 -6.39 -3.08 -8.98
CA ALA A 37 -5.64 -3.30 -7.76
C ALA A 37 -5.70 -2.08 -6.81
N SER A 38 -5.64 -0.86 -7.36
CA SER A 38 -5.76 0.37 -6.57
C SER A 38 -7.16 0.50 -5.95
N LEU A 39 -8.21 0.15 -6.68
CA LEU A 39 -9.58 0.11 -6.17
C LEU A 39 -9.74 -0.97 -5.09
N GLN A 40 -9.18 -2.16 -5.28
CA GLN A 40 -9.21 -3.21 -4.26
C GLN A 40 -8.47 -2.80 -2.98
N ALA A 41 -7.28 -2.22 -3.13
CA ALA A 41 -6.49 -1.69 -2.02
C ALA A 41 -7.23 -0.57 -1.26
N LEU A 42 -8.12 0.15 -1.93
CA LEU A 42 -8.99 1.14 -1.29
C LEU A 42 -10.19 0.47 -0.61
N LEU A 43 -10.95 -0.33 -1.34
CA LEU A 43 -12.27 -0.81 -0.92
C LEU A 43 -12.21 -1.89 0.17
N LEU A 44 -11.24 -2.81 0.10
CA LEU A 44 -11.16 -3.94 1.05
C LEU A 44 -10.91 -3.49 2.50
N PRO A 45 -9.96 -2.59 2.78
CA PRO A 45 -9.77 -2.05 4.13
C PRO A 45 -11.02 -1.32 4.65
N TRP A 46 -11.69 -0.54 3.80
CA TRP A 46 -12.92 0.16 4.19
C TRP A 46 -14.04 -0.83 4.52
N ALA A 47 -14.22 -1.87 3.70
CA ALA A 47 -15.19 -2.92 3.97
C ALA A 47 -14.89 -3.63 5.30
N ALA A 48 -13.63 -3.99 5.57
CA ALA A 48 -13.23 -4.61 6.82
C ALA A 48 -13.46 -3.68 8.04
N ALA A 49 -13.12 -2.40 7.91
CA ALA A 49 -13.33 -1.41 8.97
C ALA A 49 -14.80 -1.21 9.31
N VAL A 50 -15.69 -1.24 8.30
CA VAL A 50 -17.14 -1.16 8.52
C VAL A 50 -17.69 -2.45 9.12
N MET A 51 -17.26 -3.61 8.62
CA MET A 51 -17.82 -4.91 8.99
C MET A 51 -17.38 -5.40 10.38
N VAL A 52 -16.23 -4.96 10.90
CA VAL A 52 -15.73 -5.42 12.21
C VAL A 52 -16.66 -5.06 13.37
N LEU A 53 -17.39 -3.94 13.27
CA LEU A 53 -18.32 -3.47 14.30
C LEU A 53 -19.61 -4.31 14.39
N PRO A 54 -20.41 -4.48 13.31
CA PRO A 54 -21.64 -5.27 13.37
C PRO A 54 -21.39 -6.78 13.53
N LEU A 55 -20.29 -7.31 12.96
CA LEU A 55 -19.96 -8.73 13.08
C LEU A 55 -19.25 -9.06 14.41
N GLY A 56 -18.73 -8.05 15.10
CA GLY A 56 -18.10 -8.17 16.41
C GLY A 56 -16.82 -9.03 16.42
N LYS A 57 -16.45 -9.50 17.61
CA LYS A 57 -15.16 -10.16 17.89
C LYS A 57 -14.85 -11.36 16.99
N ALA A 58 -15.85 -12.15 16.61
CA ALA A 58 -15.65 -13.34 15.78
C ALA A 58 -15.11 -13.01 14.37
N SER A 59 -15.37 -11.80 13.87
CA SER A 59 -14.94 -11.36 12.54
C SER A 59 -13.50 -10.87 12.48
N VAL A 60 -12.89 -10.54 13.63
CA VAL A 60 -11.57 -9.87 13.67
C VAL A 60 -10.50 -10.69 12.98
N LEU A 61 -10.39 -11.98 13.32
CA LEU A 61 -9.36 -12.85 12.73
C LEU A 61 -9.58 -13.09 11.23
N PRO A 62 -10.78 -13.50 10.75
CA PRO A 62 -11.03 -13.63 9.31
C PRO A 62 -10.75 -12.35 8.51
N LEU A 63 -11.19 -11.20 9.00
CA LEU A 63 -10.95 -9.91 8.33
C LEU A 63 -9.46 -9.54 8.33
N ALA A 64 -8.75 -9.77 9.43
CA ALA A 64 -7.31 -9.53 9.49
C ALA A 64 -6.53 -10.42 8.51
N VAL A 65 -6.90 -11.70 8.40
CA VAL A 65 -6.30 -12.63 7.43
C VAL A 65 -6.58 -12.18 5.99
N MET A 66 -7.82 -11.78 5.69
CA MET A 66 -8.18 -11.24 4.38
C MET A 66 -7.35 -10.00 4.02
N LEU A 67 -7.22 -9.04 4.95
CA LEU A 67 -6.42 -7.83 4.73
C LEU A 67 -4.93 -8.16 4.54
N ALA A 68 -4.39 -9.09 5.32
CA ALA A 68 -3.00 -9.54 5.18
C ALA A 68 -2.77 -10.23 3.82
N ALA A 69 -3.69 -11.08 3.39
CA ALA A 69 -3.64 -11.77 2.10
C ALA A 69 -3.72 -10.79 0.92
N ALA A 70 -4.56 -9.76 1.01
CA ALA A 70 -4.65 -8.71 0.00
C ALA A 70 -3.40 -7.81 -0.04
N TRP A 71 -2.77 -7.57 1.11
CA TRP A 71 -1.60 -6.70 1.22
C TRP A 71 -0.28 -7.37 0.83
N ALA A 72 -0.17 -8.69 1.03
CA ALA A 72 1.06 -9.44 0.75
C ALA A 72 1.56 -9.31 -0.70
N PRO A 73 0.73 -9.45 -1.75
CA PRO A 73 1.15 -9.21 -3.13
C PRO A 73 1.70 -7.80 -3.37
N GLN A 74 1.10 -6.79 -2.75
CA GLN A 74 1.54 -5.40 -2.88
C GLN A 74 2.90 -5.16 -2.22
N MET A 75 3.19 -5.84 -1.10
CA MET A 75 4.52 -5.84 -0.49
C MET A 75 5.56 -6.53 -1.35
N LEU A 76 5.23 -7.70 -1.91
CA LEU A 76 6.13 -8.40 -2.83
C LEU A 76 6.43 -7.54 -4.06
N ALA A 77 5.43 -6.87 -4.63
CA ALA A 77 5.61 -5.92 -5.72
C ALA A 77 6.52 -4.75 -5.31
N THR A 78 6.28 -4.13 -4.15
CA THR A 78 7.09 -3.01 -3.64
C THR A 78 8.55 -3.43 -3.45
N LEU A 79 8.80 -4.61 -2.89
CA LEU A 79 10.15 -5.16 -2.71
C LEU A 79 10.83 -5.49 -4.04
N TYR A 80 10.09 -6.09 -4.98
CA TYR A 80 10.58 -6.43 -6.32
C TYR A 80 11.03 -5.18 -7.09
N VAL A 81 10.18 -4.15 -7.08
CA VAL A 81 10.39 -2.87 -7.77
C VAL A 81 11.51 -2.07 -7.08
N GLY A 82 11.53 -2.05 -5.74
CA GLY A 82 12.60 -1.41 -4.97
C GLY A 82 13.98 -2.02 -5.19
N ARG A 83 14.08 -3.36 -5.32
CA ARG A 83 15.33 -4.04 -5.67
C ARG A 83 15.85 -3.72 -7.07
N ARG A 84 14.96 -3.31 -7.97
CA ARG A 84 15.32 -2.84 -9.33
C ARG A 84 15.57 -1.34 -9.41
N GLN A 85 15.67 -0.66 -8.26
CA GLN A 85 15.91 0.77 -8.19
C GLN A 85 14.87 1.60 -8.96
N VAL A 86 13.67 1.04 -9.16
CA VAL A 86 12.57 1.78 -9.76
C VAL A 86 12.08 2.79 -8.73
N ASP A 87 11.94 4.01 -9.19
CA ASP A 87 11.44 5.10 -8.36
C ASP A 87 9.96 4.90 -8.02
N THR A 88 9.69 4.55 -6.76
CA THR A 88 8.34 4.39 -6.21
C THR A 88 7.89 5.60 -5.40
N THR A 89 8.75 6.62 -5.26
CA THR A 89 8.43 7.78 -4.44
C THR A 89 7.70 8.85 -5.25
N PRO A 90 6.64 9.45 -4.70
CA PRO A 90 5.95 10.53 -5.38
C PRO A 90 6.89 11.73 -5.53
N ARG A 91 7.16 12.16 -6.77
CA ARG A 91 7.95 13.37 -7.07
C ARG A 91 7.35 14.65 -6.46
N THR A 92 6.02 14.72 -6.38
CA THR A 92 5.27 15.83 -5.79
C THR A 92 4.12 15.31 -4.93
N TRP A 93 3.82 16.01 -3.83
CA TRP A 93 2.66 15.77 -2.99
C TRP A 93 1.54 16.74 -3.37
N SER A 94 0.67 16.32 -4.29
CA SER A 94 -0.56 17.06 -4.62
C SER A 94 -1.68 16.74 -3.63
N ALA A 95 -2.69 17.60 -3.54
CA ALA A 95 -3.88 17.34 -2.72
C ALA A 95 -4.53 15.98 -3.04
N LYS A 96 -4.59 15.59 -4.33
CA LYS A 96 -5.06 14.27 -4.77
C LYS A 96 -4.24 13.13 -4.15
N ARG A 97 -2.91 13.24 -4.11
CA ARG A 97 -2.04 12.19 -3.53
C ARG A 97 -2.16 12.11 -2.02
N ILE A 98 -2.29 13.25 -1.35
CA ILE A 98 -2.57 13.30 0.09
C ILE A 98 -3.91 12.63 0.37
N LEU A 99 -4.96 12.96 -0.39
CA LEU A 99 -6.27 12.34 -0.26
C LEU A 99 -6.21 10.82 -0.46
N LEU A 100 -5.56 10.35 -1.53
CA LEU A 100 -5.41 8.92 -1.79
C LEU A 100 -4.62 8.20 -0.69
N PHE A 101 -3.56 8.84 -0.17
CA PHE A 101 -2.79 8.31 0.95
C PHE A 101 -3.65 8.17 2.20
N VAL A 102 -4.39 9.22 2.57
CA VAL A 102 -5.31 9.21 3.72
C VAL A 102 -6.37 8.13 3.55
N LEU A 103 -7.02 8.07 2.39
CA LEU A 103 -8.04 7.05 2.11
C LEU A 103 -7.49 5.62 2.14
N ASN A 104 -6.19 5.42 1.87
CA ASN A 104 -5.56 4.12 1.97
C ASN A 104 -5.22 3.75 3.42
N VAL A 105 -4.73 4.69 4.23
CA VAL A 105 -4.21 4.42 5.59
C VAL A 105 -5.30 4.42 6.65
N VAL A 106 -6.24 5.36 6.60
CA VAL A 106 -7.33 5.51 7.59
C VAL A 106 -8.14 4.23 7.82
N PRO A 107 -8.59 3.48 6.81
CA PRO A 107 -9.40 2.30 7.06
C PRO A 107 -8.66 1.20 7.85
N TYR A 108 -7.34 1.06 7.70
CA TYR A 108 -6.57 0.14 8.53
C TYR A 108 -6.55 0.57 10.00
N ALA A 109 -6.37 1.87 10.27
CA ALA A 109 -6.43 2.41 11.62
C ALA A 109 -7.82 2.19 12.25
N LEU A 110 -8.88 2.48 11.49
CA LEU A 110 -10.26 2.24 11.91
C LEU A 110 -10.52 0.76 12.19
N PHE A 111 -10.03 -0.14 11.33
CA PHE A 111 -10.13 -1.58 11.55
C PHE A 111 -9.44 -2.02 12.83
N VAL A 112 -8.21 -1.56 13.09
CA VAL A 112 -7.46 -1.90 14.32
C VAL A 112 -8.17 -1.38 15.56
N VAL A 113 -8.62 -0.13 15.56
CA VAL A 113 -9.36 0.46 16.67
C VAL A 113 -10.68 -0.29 16.90
N GLY A 114 -11.44 -0.54 15.84
CA GLY A 114 -12.70 -1.29 15.88
C GLY A 114 -12.50 -2.71 16.40
N ALA A 115 -11.48 -3.42 15.91
CA ALA A 115 -11.11 -4.77 16.34
C ALA A 115 -10.76 -4.83 17.83
N LEU A 116 -10.00 -3.85 18.33
CA LEU A 116 -9.66 -3.75 19.75
C LEU A 116 -10.89 -3.45 20.60
N TYR A 117 -11.72 -2.51 20.15
CA TYR A 117 -12.95 -2.14 20.83
C TYR A 117 -13.91 -3.33 20.97
N VAL A 118 -14.17 -4.07 19.89
CA VAL A 118 -15.08 -5.24 19.95
C VAL A 118 -14.47 -6.44 20.69
N SER A 119 -13.14 -6.50 20.80
CA SER A 119 -12.45 -7.61 21.50
C SER A 119 -12.31 -7.35 22.99
N ARG A 120 -12.13 -6.08 23.40
CA ARG A 120 -11.81 -5.63 24.76
C ARG A 120 -12.43 -4.25 25.04
N PRO A 121 -13.77 -4.14 25.15
CA PRO A 121 -14.45 -2.84 25.25
C PRO A 121 -14.15 -2.08 26.56
N GLY A 122 -13.81 -2.79 27.64
CA GLY A 122 -13.48 -2.19 28.94
C GLY A 122 -12.03 -1.71 29.08
N ASP A 123 -11.15 -2.04 28.12
CA ASP A 123 -9.74 -1.66 28.18
C ASP A 123 -9.51 -0.34 27.42
N SER A 124 -8.62 0.51 27.93
CA SER A 124 -8.17 1.74 27.24
C SER A 124 -7.25 1.47 26.03
N SER A 125 -7.02 0.20 25.69
CA SER A 125 -6.13 -0.21 24.59
C SER A 125 -6.55 0.35 23.22
N TRP A 126 -7.86 0.48 22.97
CA TRP A 126 -8.36 1.07 21.72
C TRP A 126 -8.05 2.58 21.61
N GLN A 127 -7.99 3.30 22.75
CA GLN A 127 -7.60 4.71 22.79
C GLN A 127 -6.11 4.83 22.45
N GLY A 128 -5.27 3.99 23.04
CA GLY A 128 -3.85 3.91 22.71
C GLY A 128 -3.60 3.60 21.24
N ALA A 129 -4.37 2.68 20.65
CA ALA A 129 -4.29 2.38 19.22
C ALA A 129 -4.74 3.53 18.33
N ALA A 130 -5.78 4.28 18.72
CA ALA A 130 -6.21 5.47 18.00
C ALA A 130 -5.11 6.55 17.98
N PHE A 131 -4.52 6.85 19.14
CA PHE A 131 -3.38 7.78 19.24
C PHE A 131 -2.16 7.29 18.47
N GLY A 132 -1.80 6.01 18.62
CA GLY A 132 -0.67 5.40 17.92
C GLY A 132 -0.82 5.43 16.41
N SER A 133 -2.04 5.20 15.90
CA SER A 133 -2.34 5.27 14.46
C SER A 133 -2.21 6.69 13.93
N ALA A 134 -2.74 7.69 14.65
CA ALA A 134 -2.61 9.09 14.28
C ALA A 134 -1.14 9.54 14.27
N PHE A 135 -0.38 9.18 15.31
CA PHE A 135 1.03 9.52 15.41
C PHE A 135 1.89 8.81 14.36
N GLY A 136 1.63 7.52 14.11
CA GLY A 136 2.31 6.75 13.07
C GLY A 136 2.06 7.31 11.67
N ALA A 137 0.84 7.75 11.37
CA ALA A 137 0.52 8.42 10.11
C ALA A 137 1.33 9.72 9.94
N LEU A 138 1.43 10.55 10.99
CA LEU A 138 2.24 11.77 10.97
C LEU A 138 3.72 11.48 10.72
N LEU A 139 4.29 10.47 11.39
CA LEU A 139 5.68 10.05 11.17
C LEU A 139 5.91 9.51 9.75
N GLY A 140 4.94 8.76 9.22
CA GLY A 140 4.99 8.25 7.85
C GLY A 140 5.04 9.37 6.80
N VAL A 141 4.20 10.39 6.95
CA VAL A 141 4.23 11.60 6.10
C VAL A 141 5.56 12.33 6.26
N ALA A 142 6.03 12.55 7.49
CA ALA A 142 7.30 13.21 7.73
C ALA A 142 8.48 12.46 7.06
N ALA A 143 8.53 11.13 7.18
CA ALA A 143 9.56 10.30 6.58
C ALA A 143 9.54 10.37 5.04
N THR A 144 8.36 10.41 4.42
CA THR A 144 8.24 10.55 2.96
C THR A 144 8.67 11.93 2.48
N VAL A 145 8.32 12.99 3.22
CA VAL A 145 8.76 14.36 2.95
C VAL A 145 10.29 14.48 3.06
N VAL A 146 10.89 13.90 4.11
CA VAL A 146 12.35 13.90 4.30
C VAL A 146 13.06 13.14 3.18
N LYS A 147 12.56 11.97 2.78
CA LYS A 147 13.10 11.21 1.65
C LYS A 147 13.03 12.02 0.35
N GLY A 148 11.88 12.66 0.07
CA GLY A 148 11.72 13.53 -1.09
C GLY A 148 12.71 14.69 -1.11
N ARG A 149 12.89 15.38 0.02
CA ARG A 149 13.86 16.47 0.15
C ARG A 149 15.31 16.03 -0.03
N ARG A 150 15.70 14.89 0.57
CA ARG A 150 17.06 14.34 0.42
C ARG A 150 17.37 13.99 -1.02
N ARG A 151 16.38 13.51 -1.76
CA ARG A 151 16.53 13.20 -3.16
C ARG A 151 16.65 14.44 -4.04
N ALA A 152 15.77 15.42 -3.86
CA ALA A 152 15.88 16.69 -4.59
C ALA A 152 17.26 17.34 -4.40
N ARG A 153 17.85 17.22 -3.20
CA ARG A 153 19.24 17.66 -2.95
C ARG A 153 20.28 16.86 -3.72
N ARG A 154 20.12 15.54 -3.85
CA ARG A 154 21.06 14.70 -4.62
C ARG A 154 20.98 14.98 -6.12
N GLU A 155 19.78 15.19 -6.63
CA GLU A 155 19.56 15.54 -8.05
C GLU A 155 20.10 16.93 -8.38
N ALA A 156 19.95 17.91 -7.46
CA ALA A 156 20.55 19.23 -7.63
C ALA A 156 22.09 19.20 -7.64
N LEU A 157 22.72 18.39 -6.77
CA LEU A 157 24.17 18.24 -6.73
C LEU A 157 24.74 17.51 -7.97
N ALA A 158 23.98 16.57 -8.55
CA ALA A 158 24.39 15.88 -9.77
C ALA A 158 24.22 16.73 -11.04
N GLY A 159 23.32 17.73 -11.02
CA GLY A 159 23.11 18.64 -12.14
C GLY A 159 24.10 19.82 -12.21
N ASP A 160 24.90 20.05 -11.18
CA ASP A 160 25.97 21.06 -11.16
C ASP A 160 27.32 20.51 -11.70
N GLU A 161 27.40 19.20 -11.98
CA GLU A 161 28.60 18.52 -12.51
C GLU A 161 28.61 18.37 -14.06
N ASP A 162 27.53 18.78 -14.75
CA ASP A 162 27.39 18.84 -16.22
C ASP A 162 27.49 20.28 -16.76
#